data_AF-A0A7C5LPG8-F1
#
_entry.id   AF-A0A7C5LPG8-F1
#
_cell.length_a   1.000
_cell.length_b   1.000
_cell.length_c   1.000
_cell.angle_alpha   90.00
_cell.angle_beta   90.00
_cell.angle_gamma   90.00
#
_symmetry.space_group_name_H-M   'P 1'
#
loop_
_entity.id
_entity.type
_entity.pdbx_description
1 polymer ?
#
loop_
_entity_poly.entity_id
_entity_poly.type
_entity_poly.pdbx_seq_one_letter_code
_entity_poly.pdbx_strand_id
1 'polypeptide(L)'
;MREVRIEGVKIQPSPHKKYNFDYEQGDMKTVFRRGQWRNWNDAIKWLQENGERDNELTPGETIALVEDLRSLAESKAPFTMDPMEAFKLAHKNRAQNNRRFAQEHEQALSMARGQKVSR
;
A
#
# COMPACT_ATOMS: atom_id res chain seq x y z
N MET A 1 9.64 10.04 23.11
CA MET A 1 8.87 10.15 21.86
C MET A 1 7.95 8.93 21.77
N ARG A 2 6.67 9.10 21.40
CA ARG A 2 5.71 7.99 21.27
C ARG A 2 5.94 7.28 19.94
N GLU A 3 5.98 5.95 19.94
CA GLU A 3 6.01 5.11 18.74
C GLU A 3 4.73 5.38 17.93
N VAL A 4 4.86 5.74 16.65
CA VAL A 4 3.73 5.90 15.73
C VAL A 4 3.68 4.66 14.84
N ARG A 5 2.50 4.07 14.68
CA ARG A 5 2.27 2.96 13.75
C ARG A 5 1.30 3.37 12.66
N ILE A 6 1.70 3.24 11.40
CA ILE A 6 0.86 3.49 10.22
C ILE A 6 0.94 2.22 9.37
N GLU A 7 -0.21 1.66 8.98
CA GLU A 7 -0.26 0.38 8.27
C GLU A 7 0.48 -0.78 8.97
N GLY A 8 0.66 -0.70 10.29
CA GLY A 8 1.45 -1.67 11.07
C GLY A 8 2.97 -1.49 10.97
N VAL A 9 3.44 -0.55 10.13
CA VAL A 9 4.83 -0.11 10.06
C VAL A 9 5.14 0.74 11.28
N LYS A 10 6.20 0.38 12.01
CA LYS A 10 6.72 1.20 13.11
C LYS A 10 7.48 2.38 12.52
N ILE A 11 7.15 3.59 12.95
CA ILE A 11 7.80 4.82 12.48
C ILE A 11 8.39 5.55 13.68
N GLN A 12 9.68 5.87 13.59
CA GLN A 12 10.34 6.83 14.46
C GLN A 12 10.35 8.19 13.78
N PRO A 13 9.55 9.17 14.25
CA PRO A 13 9.52 10.50 13.66
C PRO A 13 10.89 11.15 13.81
N SER A 14 11.52 11.54 12.70
CA SER A 14 12.73 12.36 12.68
C SER A 14 12.55 13.50 11.68
N PRO A 15 12.90 14.76 12.04
CA PRO A 15 12.75 15.91 11.14
C PRO A 15 13.59 15.83 9.87
N HIS A 16 14.50 14.85 9.76
CA HIS A 16 15.38 14.66 8.60
C HIS A 16 14.91 13.56 7.63
N LYS A 17 13.89 12.75 7.98
CA LYS A 17 13.38 11.73 7.07
C LYS A 17 12.39 12.36 6.08
N LYS A 18 12.72 12.35 4.79
CA LYS A 18 11.79 12.72 3.72
C LYS A 18 10.68 11.66 3.66
N TYR A 19 9.43 12.10 3.65
CA TYR A 19 8.27 11.23 3.41
C TYR A 19 7.94 11.31 1.92
N ASN A 20 8.55 10.44 1.11
CA ASN A 20 8.00 10.15 -0.20
C ASN A 20 6.88 9.13 0.01
N PHE A 21 5.62 9.51 -0.25
CA PHE A 21 4.45 8.69 0.05
C PHE A 21 4.10 7.70 -1.06
N ASP A 22 5.00 7.50 -2.01
CA ASP A 22 4.86 6.49 -3.07
C ASP A 22 6.18 5.76 -3.27
N TYR A 23 6.11 4.61 -3.95
CA TYR A 23 7.25 3.75 -4.22
C TYR A 23 7.39 3.47 -5.71
N GLU A 24 8.62 3.21 -6.15
CA GLU A 24 8.97 2.89 -7.51
C GLU A 24 9.30 1.40 -7.69
N GLN A 25 9.57 0.99 -8.93
CA GLN A 25 9.96 -0.38 -9.25
C GLN A 25 11.22 -0.83 -8.50
N GLY A 26 12.15 0.09 -8.23
CA GLY A 26 13.36 -0.16 -7.46
C GLY A 26 13.06 -0.65 -6.05
N ASP A 27 12.07 -0.05 -5.40
CA ASP A 27 11.68 -0.36 -4.01
C ASP A 27 11.05 -1.74 -3.92
N MET A 28 10.18 -2.09 -4.88
CA MET A 28 9.63 -3.44 -4.98
C MET A 28 10.73 -4.49 -5.17
N LYS A 29 11.74 -4.21 -6.02
CA LYS A 29 12.91 -5.09 -6.17
C LYS A 29 13.70 -5.22 -4.87
N THR A 30 13.85 -4.13 -4.13
CA THR A 30 14.51 -4.14 -2.82
C THR A 30 13.80 -5.09 -1.87
N VAL A 31 12.47 -4.98 -1.74
CA VAL A 31 11.69 -5.92 -0.91
C VAL A 31 11.92 -7.37 -1.35
N PHE A 32 11.80 -7.68 -2.63
CA PHE A 32 11.95 -9.05 -3.15
C PHE A 32 13.38 -9.58 -3.10
N ARG A 33 14.38 -8.71 -2.94
CA ARG A 33 15.77 -9.12 -2.68
C ARG A 33 16.01 -9.51 -1.23
N ARG A 34 15.20 -9.00 -0.29
CA ARG A 34 15.38 -9.22 1.17
C ARG A 34 14.85 -10.55 1.67
N GLY A 35 14.01 -11.24 0.89
CA GLY A 35 13.49 -12.53 1.29
C GLY A 35 12.84 -13.33 0.17
N GLN A 36 12.66 -14.61 0.47
CA GLN A 36 11.94 -15.56 -0.38
C GLN A 36 10.51 -15.68 0.15
N TRP A 37 9.62 -14.85 -0.38
CA TRP A 37 8.24 -14.75 0.08
C TRP A 37 7.39 -15.89 -0.49
N ARG A 38 6.43 -16.43 0.27
CA ARG A 38 5.51 -17.46 -0.24
C ARG A 38 4.14 -16.89 -0.60
N ASN A 39 3.85 -15.70 -0.09
CA ASN A 39 2.59 -15.00 -0.26
C ASN A 39 2.80 -13.50 0.08
N TRP A 40 1.79 -12.67 -0.19
CA TRP A 40 1.83 -11.23 0.11
C TRP A 40 2.02 -10.93 1.61
N ASN A 41 1.40 -11.72 2.51
CA ASN A 41 1.47 -11.50 3.95
C ASN A 41 2.88 -11.71 4.51
N ASP A 42 3.67 -12.62 3.94
CA ASP A 42 5.07 -12.81 4.34
C ASP A 42 5.89 -11.53 4.07
N ALA A 43 5.74 -10.94 2.89
CA ALA A 43 6.42 -9.71 2.51
C ALA A 43 5.93 -8.51 3.36
N ILE A 44 4.61 -8.41 3.60
CA ILE A 44 4.01 -7.38 4.46
C ILE A 44 4.57 -7.45 5.87
N LYS A 45 4.63 -8.66 6.46
CA LYS A 45 5.16 -8.86 7.81
C LYS A 45 6.61 -8.38 7.90
N TRP A 46 7.42 -8.74 6.90
CA TRP A 46 8.81 -8.27 6.85
C TRP A 46 8.90 -6.75 6.77
N LEU A 47 8.11 -6.10 5.91
CA LEU A 47 8.07 -4.63 5.77
C LEU A 47 7.66 -3.94 7.08
N GLN A 48 6.67 -4.47 7.79
CA GLN A 48 6.21 -3.91 9.06
C GLN A 48 7.27 -4.00 10.17
N GLU A 49 8.05 -5.08 10.18
CA GLU A 49 9.08 -5.34 11.18
C GLU A 49 10.42 -4.64 10.85
N ASN A 50 10.78 -4.56 9.56
CA ASN A 50 12.13 -4.21 9.11
C ASN A 50 12.20 -3.03 8.14
N GLY A 51 11.12 -2.70 7.42
CA GLY A 51 11.16 -1.71 6.33
C GLY A 51 11.63 -0.34 6.76
N GLU A 52 11.22 0.14 7.94
CA GLU A 52 11.66 1.44 8.48
C GLU A 52 13.17 1.53 8.79
N ARG A 53 13.81 0.36 8.98
CA ARG A 53 15.23 0.21 9.30
C ARG A 53 16.05 -0.20 8.08
N ASP A 54 15.39 -0.50 6.96
CA ASP A 54 16.07 -0.82 5.72
C ASP A 54 16.84 0.41 5.24
N ASN A 55 18.03 0.19 4.70
CA ASN A 55 18.90 1.26 4.24
C ASN A 55 18.54 1.77 2.83
N GLU A 56 17.64 1.08 2.13
CA GLU A 56 17.21 1.38 0.77
C GLU A 56 15.72 1.73 0.67
N LEU A 57 14.97 1.67 1.78
CA LEU A 57 13.56 2.06 1.82
C LEU A 57 13.37 3.23 2.78
N THR A 58 12.62 4.23 2.35
CA THR A 58 12.11 5.28 3.23
C THR A 58 10.88 4.77 4.00
N PRO A 59 10.52 5.42 5.13
CA PRO A 59 9.29 5.08 5.83
C PRO A 59 8.04 5.24 4.96
N GLY A 60 7.99 6.26 4.10
CA GLY A 60 6.83 6.51 3.24
C GLY A 60 6.65 5.44 2.16
N GLU A 61 7.75 5.04 1.50
CA GLU A 61 7.76 3.91 0.56
C GLU A 61 7.34 2.62 1.26
N THR A 62 7.85 2.38 2.48
CA THR A 62 7.47 1.20 3.28
C THR A 62 5.97 1.14 3.56
N ILE A 63 5.36 2.27 3.93
CA ILE A 63 3.92 2.36 4.19
C ILE A 63 3.13 2.09 2.90
N ALA A 64 3.50 2.76 1.79
CA ALA A 64 2.82 2.61 0.51
C ALA A 64 2.93 1.19 -0.05
N LEU A 65 4.09 0.53 0.12
CA LEU A 65 4.28 -0.89 -0.21
C LEU A 65 3.37 -1.79 0.63
N VAL A 66 3.30 -1.57 1.95
CA VAL A 66 2.43 -2.37 2.82
C VAL A 66 0.96 -2.21 2.44
N GLU A 67 0.50 -1.00 2.18
CA GLU A 67 -0.87 -0.71 1.77
C GLU A 67 -1.23 -1.46 0.47
N ASP A 68 -0.40 -1.33 -0.56
CA ASP A 68 -0.66 -1.97 -1.84
C ASP A 68 -0.59 -3.50 -1.76
N LEU A 69 0.43 -4.06 -1.11
CA LEU A 69 0.55 -5.52 -0.95
C LEU A 69 -0.60 -6.08 -0.11
N ARG A 70 -1.07 -5.34 0.90
CA ARG A 70 -2.26 -5.73 1.67
C ARG A 70 -3.50 -5.72 0.78
N SER A 71 -3.66 -4.70 -0.05
CA SER A 71 -4.79 -4.63 -0.98
C SER A 71 -4.78 -5.78 -2.00
N LEU A 72 -3.59 -6.24 -2.43
CA LEU A 72 -3.45 -7.46 -3.22
C LEU A 72 -3.87 -8.73 -2.44
N ALA A 73 -3.48 -8.83 -1.17
CA ALA A 73 -3.88 -9.96 -0.32
C ALA A 73 -5.40 -10.00 -0.09
N GLU A 74 -6.01 -8.85 0.22
CA GLU A 74 -7.45 -8.72 0.48
C GLU A 74 -8.29 -9.00 -0.78
N SER A 75 -7.82 -8.55 -1.94
CA SER A 75 -8.46 -8.85 -3.24
C SER A 75 -8.17 -10.28 -3.74
N LYS A 76 -7.39 -11.07 -2.99
CA LYS A 76 -6.94 -12.42 -3.36
C LYS A 76 -6.23 -12.46 -4.71
N ALA A 77 -5.51 -11.39 -5.05
CA ALA A 77 -4.74 -11.33 -6.28
C ALA A 77 -3.65 -12.42 -6.28
N PRO A 78 -3.39 -13.09 -7.43
CA PRO A 78 -2.38 -14.15 -7.51
C PRO A 78 -1.01 -13.67 -7.04
N PHE A 79 -0.35 -14.47 -6.21
CA PHE A 79 1.00 -14.17 -5.74
C PHE A 79 2.03 -14.43 -6.85
N THR A 80 3.08 -13.60 -6.90
CA THR A 80 4.23 -13.76 -7.80
C THR A 80 5.52 -13.43 -7.07
N MET A 81 6.60 -14.15 -7.41
CA MET A 81 7.97 -13.86 -6.95
C MET A 81 8.73 -12.90 -7.88
N ASP A 82 8.15 -12.52 -9.03
CA ASP A 82 8.73 -11.52 -9.91
C ASP A 82 8.38 -10.12 -9.40
N PRO A 83 9.37 -9.32 -8.95
CA PRO A 83 9.12 -7.97 -8.43
C PRO A 83 8.49 -7.02 -9.46
N MET A 84 8.76 -7.21 -10.75
CA MET A 84 8.19 -6.35 -11.80
C MET A 84 6.71 -6.64 -12.00
N GLU A 85 6.33 -7.92 -11.97
CA GLU A 85 4.92 -8.32 -12.04
C GLU A 85 4.19 -7.93 -10.75
N ALA A 86 4.82 -8.08 -9.58
CA ALA A 86 4.26 -7.60 -8.32
C ALA A 86 3.98 -6.08 -8.34
N PHE A 87 4.94 -5.28 -8.83
CA PHE A 87 4.80 -3.83 -8.97
C PHE A 87 3.61 -3.47 -9.89
N LYS A 88 3.54 -4.08 -11.08
CA LYS A 88 2.45 -3.84 -12.03
C LYS A 88 1.09 -4.22 -11.44
N LEU A 89 1.03 -5.37 -10.75
CA LEU A 89 -0.20 -5.88 -10.16
C LEU A 89 -0.69 -4.94 -9.05
N ALA A 90 0.20 -4.51 -8.16
CA ALA A 90 -0.10 -3.55 -7.10
C ALA A 90 -0.67 -2.24 -7.65
N HIS A 91 0.01 -1.62 -8.59
CA HIS A 91 -0.42 -0.35 -9.19
C HIS A 91 -1.73 -0.48 -9.99
N LYS A 92 -1.91 -1.61 -10.69
CA LYS A 92 -3.17 -1.92 -11.39
C LYS A 92 -4.32 -2.04 -10.39
N ASN A 93 -4.10 -2.74 -9.27
CA ASN A 93 -5.10 -2.90 -8.22
C ASN A 93 -5.45 -1.56 -7.56
N ARG A 94 -4.44 -0.74 -7.23
CA ARG A 94 -4.62 0.63 -6.73
C ARG A 94 -5.49 1.47 -7.67
N ALA A 95 -5.19 1.47 -8.96
CA ALA A 95 -5.98 2.20 -9.97
C ALA A 95 -7.42 1.67 -10.12
N GLN A 96 -7.65 0.37 -9.90
CA GLN A 96 -9.00 -0.21 -9.89
C GLN A 96 -9.78 0.21 -8.65
N ASN A 97 -9.17 0.13 -7.46
CA ASN A 97 -9.78 0.55 -6.20
C ASN A 97 -10.17 2.03 -6.22
N ASN A 98 -9.28 2.90 -6.71
CA ASN A 98 -9.56 4.33 -6.81
C ASN A 98 -10.74 4.62 -7.74
N ARG A 99 -10.83 3.92 -8.88
CA ARG A 99 -11.97 4.05 -9.80
C ARG A 99 -13.27 3.56 -9.18
N ARG A 100 -13.23 2.43 -8.48
CA ARG A 100 -14.41 1.89 -7.79
C ARG A 100 -14.91 2.86 -6.71
N PHE A 101 -14.00 3.38 -5.89
CA PHE A 101 -14.34 4.37 -4.87
C PHE A 101 -14.98 5.63 -5.46
N ALA A 102 -14.42 6.17 -6.55
CA ALA A 102 -15.00 7.33 -7.23
C ALA A 102 -16.43 7.06 -7.72
N GLN A 103 -16.67 5.89 -8.33
CA GLN A 103 -18.01 5.50 -8.80
C GLN A 103 -19.00 5.33 -7.65
N GLU A 104 -18.61 4.64 -6.57
CA GLU A 104 -19.46 4.44 -5.39
C GLU A 104 -19.79 5.80 -4.72
N HIS A 105 -18.84 6.72 -4.68
CA HIS A 105 -19.03 8.07 -4.16
C HIS A 105 -20.03 8.89 -5.01
N GLU A 106 -19.89 8.88 -6.34
CA GLU A 106 -20.83 9.55 -7.24
C GLU A 106 -22.25 8.98 -7.11
N GLN A 107 -22.38 7.67 -7.01
CA GLN A 107 -23.65 6.99 -6.78
C GLN A 107 -24.28 7.43 -5.45
N ALA A 108 -23.50 7.44 -4.36
CA ALA A 108 -23.98 7.89 -3.06
C ALA A 108 -24.47 9.35 -3.09
N LEU A 109 -23.73 10.25 -3.77
CA LEU A 109 -24.14 11.65 -3.94
C LEU A 109 -25.42 11.79 -4.76
N SER A 110 -25.60 11.01 -5.81
CA SER A 110 -26.81 11.05 -6.63
C SER A 110 -28.05 10.56 -5.87
N MET A 111 -27.93 9.48 -5.09
CA MET A 111 -29.00 8.98 -4.22
C MET A 111 -29.39 10.01 -3.14
N ALA A 112 -28.40 10.64 -2.51
CA ALA A 112 -28.63 11.66 -1.49
C ALA A 112 -29.31 12.92 -2.07
N ARG A 113 -29.03 13.27 -3.32
CA ARG A 113 -29.72 14.37 -4.03
C ARG A 113 -31.14 13.99 -4.44
N GLY A 114 -31.36 12.78 -4.94
CA GLY A 114 -32.69 12.27 -5.31
C GLY A 114 -33.67 12.22 -4.14
N GLN A 115 -33.20 11.81 -2.95
CA GLN A 115 -34.04 11.78 -1.73
C GLN A 115 -34.47 13.16 -1.23
N LYS A 116 -33.74 14.24 -1.55
CA LYS A 116 -34.06 15.60 -1.08
C LYS A 116 -35.14 16.31 -1.92
N VAL A 117 -35.42 15.84 -3.13
CA VAL A 117 -36.38 16.48 -4.05
C VAL A 117 -37.81 15.90 -3.91
N SER A 118 -37.96 14.78 -3.21
CA SER A 118 -39.25 14.10 -3.00
C SER A 118 -39.93 14.46 -1.66
N ARG A 119 -39.63 15.61 -1.06
CA ARG A 119 -40.27 16.11 0.17
C ARG A 119 -40.92 17.47 -0.05
#